data_AF-A0A7V3N0Z7-F1
#
_entry.id   AF-A0A7V3N0Z7-F1
#
_cell.length_a   1.000
_cell.length_b   1.000
_cell.length_c   1.000
_cell.angle_alpha   90.00
_cell.angle_beta   90.00
_cell.angle_gamma   90.00
#
_symmetry.space_group_name_H-M   'P 1'
#
loop_
_entity.id
_entity.type
_entity.pdbx_description
1 polymer ?
#
loop_
_entity_poly.entity_id
_entity_poly.type
_entity_poly.pdbx_seq_one_letter_code
_entity_poly.pdbx_strand_id
1 'polypeptide(L)'
;MDVIDTQTVDRTTLHRIWKTLLAGIALVVAVACYYVPVLLVVMGLLLLLLLSARLLYRGRDRYIPNLYARDIRVYDDAYRAFIARTVADLRRFKIRGHPLLWEASRLAPCSQDSDELLLDLGVWIGWSTRLISDACERPVYGFDTFSGLVEDWHVDDQIVIKRGTFALSEPLAQRFMRDTGVSLHDGLPAALGRQVQFIKGSTYDTLAPFLADRPGAPIRLFHMDLDTYESCLHALETCKDHFIEGSILVFDEYLVTNGEMLAFYEFQSKYQLEWRYRAWGLEIWEMNIEMVAARWKRIVYYVILITAYWLVGDGRYAWTIFSRRFWRFWLGAPIGDILFMLGAAGQRKSVSLEITGLGLLDWTRRSDRDNG
;
A
#
# COMPACT_ATOMS: atom_id res chain seq x y z
N MET A 1 23.66 10.45 -17.86
CA MET A 1 23.05 9.99 -16.60
C MET A 1 21.57 10.22 -16.80
N ASP A 2 20.89 9.18 -17.30
CA ASP A 2 19.50 9.31 -17.76
C ASP A 2 18.63 9.64 -16.56
N VAL A 3 18.05 10.84 -16.59
CA VAL A 3 16.92 11.22 -15.74
C VAL A 3 15.86 10.16 -15.98
N ILE A 4 15.63 9.31 -14.98
CA ILE A 4 14.52 8.34 -15.02
C ILE A 4 13.26 9.20 -15.09
N ASP A 5 12.71 9.31 -16.29
CA ASP A 5 11.45 10.00 -16.55
C ASP A 5 10.42 9.43 -15.57
N THR A 6 9.91 10.26 -14.67
CA THR A 6 8.93 9.88 -13.65
C THR A 6 7.66 9.30 -14.27
N GLN A 7 7.40 9.55 -15.57
CA GLN A 7 6.34 8.89 -16.34
C GLN A 7 6.63 7.43 -16.71
N THR A 8 7.89 6.96 -16.62
CA THR A 8 8.27 5.59 -17.00
C THR A 8 7.93 4.55 -15.96
N VAL A 9 7.89 4.93 -14.67
CA VAL A 9 7.39 4.04 -13.60
C VAL A 9 5.88 3.84 -13.68
N ASP A 10 5.16 4.75 -14.35
CA ASP A 10 3.70 4.77 -14.47
C ASP A 10 3.14 3.88 -15.62
N ARG A 11 4.03 3.19 -16.37
CA ARG A 11 3.62 2.25 -17.42
C ARG A 11 3.72 0.81 -16.93
N THR A 12 2.78 0.40 -16.06
CA THR A 12 2.60 -1.00 -15.72
C THR A 12 2.27 -1.81 -16.98
N THR A 13 3.32 -2.36 -17.61
CA THR A 13 3.25 -3.28 -18.75
C THR A 13 2.38 -4.50 -18.37
N LEU A 14 2.34 -4.82 -17.08
CA LEU A 14 1.46 -5.80 -16.45
C LEU A 14 -0.03 -5.62 -16.78
N HIS A 15 -0.57 -4.39 -16.74
CA HIS A 15 -2.00 -4.15 -17.02
C HIS A 15 -2.37 -4.45 -18.46
N ARG A 16 -1.48 -4.09 -19.39
CA ARG A 16 -1.68 -4.38 -20.82
C ARG A 16 -1.60 -5.87 -21.08
N ILE A 17 -0.59 -6.53 -20.51
CA ILE A 17 -0.43 -7.99 -20.60
C ILE A 17 -1.66 -8.71 -20.03
N TRP A 18 -2.15 -8.29 -18.87
CA TRP A 18 -3.33 -8.90 -18.23
C TRP A 18 -4.59 -8.74 -19.09
N LYS A 19 -4.85 -7.52 -19.60
CA LYS A 19 -5.97 -7.28 -20.51
C LYS A 19 -5.88 -8.09 -21.79
N THR A 20 -4.69 -8.20 -22.38
CA THR A 20 -4.50 -9.01 -23.59
C THR A 20 -4.71 -10.50 -23.32
N LEU A 21 -4.28 -10.99 -22.16
CA LEU A 21 -4.46 -12.39 -21.75
C LEU A 21 -5.95 -12.70 -21.50
N LEU A 22 -6.67 -11.81 -20.81
CA LEU A 22 -8.12 -11.92 -20.62
C LEU A 22 -8.88 -11.90 -21.95
N ALA A 23 -8.52 -11.01 -22.88
CA ALA A 23 -9.11 -10.96 -24.20
C ALA A 23 -8.84 -12.26 -24.99
N GLY A 24 -7.62 -12.81 -24.88
CA GLY A 24 -7.27 -14.10 -25.46
C GLY A 24 -8.11 -15.25 -24.90
N ILE A 25 -8.28 -15.32 -23.57
CA ILE A 25 -9.13 -16.33 -22.92
C ILE A 25 -10.58 -16.19 -23.38
N ALA A 26 -11.12 -14.97 -23.40
CA ALA A 26 -12.50 -14.71 -23.84
C ALA A 26 -12.71 -15.16 -25.29
N LEU A 27 -11.73 -14.94 -26.17
CA LEU A 27 -11.77 -15.41 -27.56
C LEU A 27 -11.76 -16.94 -27.64
N VAL A 28 -10.88 -17.61 -26.88
CA VAL A 28 -10.82 -19.08 -26.82
C VAL A 28 -12.15 -19.66 -26.34
N VAL A 29 -12.76 -19.08 -25.30
CA VAL A 29 -14.06 -19.50 -24.79
C VAL A 29 -15.16 -19.26 -25.82
N ALA A 30 -15.17 -18.11 -26.51
CA ALA A 30 -16.14 -17.83 -27.56
C ALA A 30 -16.04 -18.82 -28.72
N VAL A 31 -14.82 -19.15 -29.15
CA VAL A 31 -14.56 -20.18 -30.17
C VAL A 31 -15.04 -21.55 -29.69
N ALA A 32 -14.75 -21.94 -28.45
CA ALA A 32 -15.21 -23.21 -27.88
C ALA A 32 -16.75 -23.29 -27.84
N CYS A 33 -17.43 -22.20 -27.43
CA CYS A 33 -18.90 -22.12 -27.44
C CYS A 33 -19.50 -22.16 -28.85
N TYR A 34 -18.80 -21.64 -29.86
CA TYR A 34 -19.23 -21.72 -31.25
C TYR A 34 -19.22 -23.18 -31.76
N TYR A 35 -18.15 -23.94 -31.47
CA TYR A 35 -18.05 -25.34 -31.88
C TYR A 35 -18.85 -26.31 -31.00
N VAL A 36 -19.09 -25.94 -29.74
CA VAL A 36 -19.87 -26.74 -28.78
C VAL A 36 -20.93 -25.88 -28.11
N PRO A 37 -22.10 -25.64 -28.76
CA PRO A 37 -23.14 -24.74 -28.26
C PRO A 37 -23.71 -25.11 -26.88
N VAL A 38 -23.62 -26.39 -26.51
CA VAL A 38 -24.01 -26.88 -25.17
C VAL A 38 -23.20 -26.19 -24.06
N LEU A 39 -21.94 -25.81 -24.32
CA LEU A 39 -21.13 -25.06 -23.35
C LEU A 39 -21.77 -23.72 -22.99
N LEU A 40 -22.39 -23.05 -23.96
CA LEU A 40 -23.06 -21.76 -23.74
C LEU A 40 -24.28 -21.93 -22.84
N VAL A 41 -25.07 -23.00 -23.04
CA VAL A 41 -26.20 -23.35 -22.17
C VAL A 41 -25.73 -23.64 -20.74
N VAL A 42 -24.68 -24.44 -20.58
CA VAL A 42 -24.10 -24.76 -19.27
C VAL A 42 -23.60 -23.50 -18.56
N MET A 43 -22.86 -22.63 -19.26
CA MET A 43 -22.40 -21.35 -18.71
C MET A 43 -23.57 -20.44 -18.31
N GLY A 44 -24.63 -20.38 -19.12
CA GLY A 44 -25.84 -19.61 -18.81
C GLY A 44 -26.55 -20.13 -17.56
N LEU A 45 -26.69 -21.45 -17.41
CA LEU A 45 -27.26 -22.07 -16.21
C LEU A 45 -26.42 -21.81 -14.96
N LEU A 46 -25.09 -21.89 -15.07
CA LEU A 46 -24.17 -21.55 -13.97
C LEU A 46 -24.30 -20.08 -13.56
N LEU A 47 -24.38 -19.16 -14.53
CA LEU A 47 -24.56 -17.74 -14.26
C LEU A 47 -25.91 -17.44 -13.60
N LEU A 48 -26.99 -18.07 -14.06
CA LEU A 48 -28.32 -17.97 -13.43
C LEU A 48 -28.32 -18.53 -12.00
N LEU A 49 -27.65 -19.65 -11.77
CA LEU A 49 -27.50 -20.23 -10.44
C LEU A 49 -26.72 -19.28 -9.52
N LEU A 50 -25.64 -18.67 -10.00
CA LEU A 50 -24.87 -17.68 -9.24
C LEU A 50 -25.68 -16.43 -8.90
N LEU A 51 -26.42 -15.88 -9.85
CA LEU A 51 -27.32 -14.75 -9.63
C LEU A 51 -28.42 -15.09 -8.61
N SER A 52 -29.02 -16.28 -8.73
CA SER A 52 -30.06 -16.75 -7.80
C SER A 52 -29.51 -16.96 -6.39
N ALA A 53 -28.35 -17.61 -6.27
CA ALA A 53 -27.66 -17.80 -5.00
C ALA A 53 -27.34 -16.46 -4.34
N ARG A 54 -26.92 -15.46 -5.12
CA ARG A 54 -26.63 -14.10 -4.64
C ARG A 54 -27.89 -13.35 -4.18
N LEU A 55 -29.02 -13.52 -4.86
CA LEU A 55 -30.29 -12.93 -4.42
C LEU A 55 -30.75 -13.51 -3.08
N LEU A 56 -30.57 -14.82 -2.88
CA LEU A 56 -30.93 -15.53 -1.65
C LEU A 56 -29.90 -15.35 -0.51
N TYR A 57 -28.67 -14.93 -0.83
CA TYR A 57 -27.60 -14.79 0.14
C TYR A 57 -27.82 -13.61 1.09
N ARG A 58 -27.96 -13.91 2.38
CA ARG A 58 -28.26 -12.93 3.45
C ARG A 58 -27.02 -12.29 4.07
N GLY A 59 -25.82 -12.81 3.81
CA GLY A 59 -24.57 -12.37 4.45
C GLY A 59 -23.89 -11.19 3.77
N ARG A 60 -24.65 -10.14 3.40
CA ARG A 60 -24.12 -9.00 2.64
C ARG A 60 -23.13 -8.15 3.45
N ASP A 61 -22.21 -7.50 2.74
CA ASP A 61 -21.32 -6.44 3.27
C ASP A 61 -20.38 -6.87 4.42
N ARG A 62 -19.94 -8.13 4.41
CA ARG A 62 -19.05 -8.71 5.45
C ARG A 62 -17.56 -8.63 5.12
N TYR A 63 -17.21 -8.25 3.90
CA TYR A 63 -15.87 -8.45 3.35
C TYR A 63 -15.45 -7.21 2.55
N ILE A 64 -14.21 -6.79 2.74
CA ILE A 64 -13.57 -5.78 1.90
C ILE A 64 -13.14 -6.41 0.57
N PRO A 65 -13.16 -5.65 -0.55
CA PRO A 65 -12.84 -6.16 -1.87
C PRO A 65 -11.35 -6.34 -2.13
N ASN A 66 -10.50 -6.46 -1.12
CA ASN A 66 -9.08 -6.71 -1.32
C ASN A 66 -8.67 -8.03 -0.66
N LEU A 67 -7.95 -8.88 -1.40
CA LEU A 67 -7.36 -10.14 -0.92
C LEU A 67 -8.30 -11.10 -0.17
N TYR A 68 -9.58 -11.20 -0.54
CA TYR A 68 -10.56 -12.04 0.19
C TYR A 68 -10.58 -11.71 1.69
N ALA A 69 -10.70 -10.42 1.99
CA ALA A 69 -10.52 -9.81 3.30
C ALA A 69 -11.10 -10.59 4.48
N ARG A 70 -10.60 -10.25 5.66
CA ARG A 70 -11.17 -10.66 6.93
C ARG A 70 -12.68 -10.41 7.00
N ASP A 71 -13.40 -11.28 7.70
CA ASP A 71 -14.81 -11.03 8.03
C ASP A 71 -14.87 -9.87 9.00
N ILE A 72 -15.32 -8.70 8.54
CA ILE A 72 -15.22 -7.46 9.33
C ILE A 72 -16.10 -7.46 10.59
N ARG A 73 -16.95 -8.48 10.79
CA ARG A 73 -17.74 -8.65 12.02
C ARG A 73 -16.91 -8.95 13.27
N VAL A 74 -15.62 -9.23 13.08
CA VAL A 74 -14.65 -9.30 14.19
C VAL A 74 -14.40 -7.93 14.82
N TYR A 75 -14.68 -6.84 14.08
CA TYR A 75 -14.52 -5.47 14.54
C TYR A 75 -15.83 -4.91 15.09
N ASP A 76 -15.71 -3.88 15.92
CA ASP A 76 -16.86 -3.12 16.40
C ASP A 76 -17.59 -2.37 15.27
N ASP A 77 -18.81 -1.93 15.55
CA ASP A 77 -19.67 -1.29 14.55
C ASP A 77 -19.14 0.05 14.04
N ALA A 78 -18.37 0.79 14.85
CA ALA A 78 -17.82 2.07 14.45
C ALA A 78 -16.70 1.88 13.41
N TYR A 79 -15.78 0.94 13.66
CA TYR A 79 -14.71 0.63 12.71
C TYR A 79 -15.25 -0.06 11.45
N ARG A 80 -16.26 -0.93 11.57
CA ARG A 80 -16.96 -1.48 10.39
C ARG A 80 -17.59 -0.40 9.51
N ALA A 81 -18.20 0.60 10.13
CA ALA A 81 -18.77 1.72 9.39
C ALA A 81 -17.67 2.59 8.74
N PHE A 82 -16.53 2.75 9.40
CA PHE A 82 -15.35 3.40 8.83
C PHE A 82 -14.86 2.67 7.58
N ILE A 83 -14.59 1.36 7.68
CA ILE A 83 -14.22 0.49 6.56
C ILE A 83 -15.16 0.66 5.35
N ALA A 84 -16.48 0.59 5.60
CA ALA A 84 -17.47 0.67 4.54
C ALA A 84 -17.43 2.03 3.82
N ARG A 85 -17.26 3.13 4.57
CA ARG A 85 -17.11 4.48 4.00
C ARG A 85 -15.81 4.62 3.22
N THR A 86 -14.69 4.16 3.79
CA THR A 86 -13.38 4.15 3.14
C THR A 86 -13.45 3.50 1.76
N VAL A 87 -13.98 2.27 1.67
CA VAL A 87 -14.08 1.58 0.37
C VAL A 87 -14.96 2.34 -0.62
N ALA A 88 -16.04 2.99 -0.17
CA ALA A 88 -16.91 3.79 -1.02
C ALA A 88 -16.20 5.06 -1.53
N ASP A 89 -15.44 5.74 -0.66
CA ASP A 89 -14.77 7.00 -0.96
C ASP A 89 -13.55 6.80 -1.86
N LEU A 90 -12.70 5.81 -1.58
CA LEU A 90 -11.46 5.55 -2.34
C LEU A 90 -11.72 5.32 -3.83
N ARG A 91 -12.89 4.79 -4.20
CA ARG A 91 -13.30 4.63 -5.60
C ARG A 91 -13.29 5.95 -6.39
N ARG A 92 -13.53 7.08 -5.72
CA ARG A 92 -13.56 8.43 -6.32
C ARG A 92 -12.16 9.01 -6.50
N PHE A 93 -11.18 8.51 -5.74
CA PHE A 93 -9.81 9.01 -5.69
C PHE A 93 -8.81 8.10 -6.44
N LYS A 94 -9.31 7.21 -7.30
CA LYS A 94 -8.46 6.27 -8.04
C LYS A 94 -7.53 7.02 -9.02
N ILE A 95 -6.23 6.83 -8.86
CA ILE A 95 -5.20 7.28 -9.81
C ILE A 95 -4.62 6.10 -10.60
N ARG A 96 -3.85 6.38 -11.66
CA ARG A 96 -3.21 5.32 -12.46
C ARG A 96 -1.96 4.76 -11.77
N GLY A 97 -1.09 5.64 -11.27
CA GLY A 97 0.20 5.28 -10.69
C GLY A 97 0.18 5.12 -9.17
N HIS A 98 1.33 5.46 -8.57
CA HIS A 98 1.63 5.28 -7.16
C HIS A 98 1.27 6.54 -6.36
N PRO A 99 0.45 6.44 -5.30
CA PRO A 99 0.07 7.60 -4.49
C PRO A 99 1.28 8.33 -3.92
N LEU A 100 2.29 7.62 -3.44
CA LEU A 100 3.50 8.22 -2.87
C LEU A 100 4.18 9.22 -3.83
N LEU A 101 4.47 8.80 -5.06
CA LEU A 101 5.11 9.69 -6.03
C LEU A 101 4.15 10.74 -6.59
N TRP A 102 2.85 10.41 -6.67
CA TRP A 102 1.82 11.37 -7.04
C TRP A 102 1.77 12.53 -6.04
N GLU A 103 1.88 12.23 -4.76
CA GLU A 103 1.93 13.21 -3.68
C GLU A 103 3.26 13.97 -3.64
N ALA A 104 4.38 13.26 -3.66
CA ALA A 104 5.72 13.86 -3.61
C ALA A 104 5.92 14.89 -4.74
N SER A 105 5.51 14.55 -5.98
CA SER A 105 5.61 15.45 -7.15
C SER A 105 4.68 16.68 -7.09
N ARG A 106 3.75 16.74 -6.14
CA ARG A 106 2.77 17.84 -5.98
C ARG A 106 2.97 18.63 -4.69
N LEU A 107 4.01 18.30 -3.92
CA LEU A 107 4.38 19.14 -2.78
C LEU A 107 4.70 20.54 -3.29
N ALA A 108 4.23 21.55 -2.55
CA ALA A 108 4.51 22.93 -2.89
C ALA A 108 6.04 23.15 -2.91
N PRO A 109 6.55 23.98 -3.84
CA PRO A 109 7.95 24.38 -3.81
C PRO A 109 8.29 24.95 -2.43
N CYS A 110 9.39 24.48 -1.87
CA CYS A 110 9.85 24.90 -0.55
C CYS A 110 11.02 25.87 -0.70
N SER A 111 11.21 26.77 0.26
CA SER A 111 12.46 27.53 0.34
C SER A 111 13.63 26.59 0.59
N GLN A 112 14.83 26.95 0.11
CA GLN A 112 16.04 26.17 0.36
C GLN A 112 16.35 26.00 1.87
N ASP A 113 15.83 26.90 2.71
CA ASP A 113 16.02 26.92 4.17
C ASP A 113 14.86 26.28 4.96
N SER A 114 13.93 25.57 4.31
CA SER A 114 12.84 24.94 5.04
C SER A 114 13.30 23.74 5.86
N ASP A 115 12.81 23.68 7.09
CA ASP A 115 12.96 22.58 8.04
C ASP A 115 11.88 21.50 7.89
N GLU A 116 11.02 21.59 6.88
CA GLU A 116 9.95 20.62 6.63
C GLU A 116 10.50 19.20 6.39
N LEU A 117 9.92 18.22 7.09
CA LEU A 117 10.33 16.83 7.06
C LEU A 117 9.52 16.01 6.06
N LEU A 118 10.24 15.21 5.26
CA LEU A 118 9.69 14.15 4.43
C LEU A 118 10.21 12.83 4.99
N LEU A 119 9.31 12.05 5.59
CA LEU A 119 9.64 10.80 6.27
C LEU A 119 9.16 9.61 5.44
N ASP A 120 10.03 8.61 5.31
CA ASP A 120 9.75 7.33 4.65
C ASP A 120 10.04 6.20 5.64
N LEU A 121 8.99 5.52 6.13
CA LEU A 121 9.08 4.56 7.21
C LEU A 121 8.88 3.14 6.68
N GLY A 122 9.93 2.31 6.76
CA GLY A 122 9.98 1.03 6.06
C GLY A 122 10.42 1.25 4.62
N VAL A 123 11.71 1.07 4.32
CA VAL A 123 12.30 1.45 3.03
C VAL A 123 12.93 0.29 2.28
N TRP A 124 13.22 -0.81 2.98
CA TRP A 124 13.90 -1.97 2.45
C TRP A 124 15.23 -1.60 1.74
N ILE A 125 15.32 -1.75 0.43
CA ILE A 125 16.51 -1.37 -0.37
C ILE A 125 16.59 0.14 -0.67
N GLY A 126 15.60 0.92 -0.23
CA GLY A 126 15.59 2.40 -0.21
C GLY A 126 15.10 3.08 -1.48
N TRP A 127 14.46 2.36 -2.41
CA TRP A 127 14.01 2.98 -3.67
C TRP A 127 12.84 3.93 -3.48
N SER A 128 11.91 3.65 -2.56
CA SER A 128 10.86 4.58 -2.15
C SER A 128 11.46 5.94 -1.79
N THR A 129 12.42 5.96 -0.86
CA THR A 129 13.07 7.17 -0.34
C THR A 129 13.75 7.96 -1.46
N ARG A 130 14.46 7.26 -2.35
CA ARG A 130 15.15 7.85 -3.50
C ARG A 130 14.17 8.45 -4.50
N LEU A 131 13.08 7.75 -4.80
CA LEU A 131 12.08 8.21 -5.75
C LEU A 131 11.25 9.37 -5.21
N ILE A 132 10.99 9.42 -3.89
CA ILE A 132 10.41 10.61 -3.26
C ILE A 132 11.35 11.80 -3.49
N SER A 133 12.64 11.64 -3.18
CA SER A 133 13.64 12.72 -3.33
C SER A 133 13.74 13.21 -4.77
N ASP A 134 13.73 12.30 -5.75
CA ASP A 134 13.70 12.65 -7.18
C ASP A 134 12.42 13.40 -7.56
N ALA A 135 11.26 13.02 -7.01
CA ALA A 135 9.98 13.60 -7.37
C ALA A 135 9.76 15.01 -6.81
N CYS A 136 10.35 15.33 -5.66
CA CYS A 136 10.14 16.62 -4.98
C CYS A 136 11.41 17.49 -4.90
N GLU A 137 12.57 16.96 -5.30
CA GLU A 137 13.89 17.62 -5.22
C GLU A 137 14.28 18.08 -3.80
N ARG A 138 13.80 17.38 -2.77
CA ARG A 138 14.01 17.71 -1.34
C ARG A 138 14.73 16.59 -0.58
N PRO A 139 15.33 16.90 0.59
CA PRO A 139 15.81 15.89 1.53
C PRO A 139 14.70 14.95 1.98
N VAL A 140 14.97 13.65 1.98
CA VAL A 140 14.05 12.61 2.47
C VAL A 140 14.78 11.72 3.49
N TYR A 141 14.11 11.44 4.60
CA TYR A 141 14.64 10.63 5.69
C TYR A 141 13.98 9.25 5.70
N GLY A 142 14.76 8.23 5.35
CA GLY A 142 14.31 6.84 5.29
C GLY A 142 14.65 6.06 6.55
N PHE A 143 13.67 5.49 7.25
CA PHE A 143 13.84 4.75 8.50
C PHE A 143 13.62 3.27 8.26
N ASP A 144 14.60 2.44 8.63
CA ASP A 144 14.49 0.99 8.52
C ASP A 144 15.49 0.28 9.44
N THR A 145 15.13 -0.92 9.87
CA THR A 145 16.06 -1.76 10.64
C THR A 145 17.19 -2.30 9.74
N PHE A 146 16.91 -2.45 8.44
CA PHE A 146 17.68 -3.17 7.42
C PHE A 146 17.93 -4.66 7.76
N SER A 147 17.31 -5.13 8.85
CA SER A 147 17.30 -6.51 9.33
C SER A 147 15.92 -7.16 9.21
N GLY A 148 15.00 -6.52 8.51
CA GLY A 148 13.65 -7.01 8.25
C GLY A 148 12.65 -6.63 9.34
N LEU A 149 11.48 -7.25 9.30
CA LEU A 149 10.37 -6.98 10.21
C LEU A 149 10.80 -7.13 11.68
N VAL A 150 10.33 -6.22 12.54
CA VAL A 150 10.58 -6.25 13.99
C VAL A 150 9.70 -7.27 14.72
N GLU A 151 8.55 -7.60 14.14
CA GLU A 151 7.53 -8.50 14.67
C GLU A 151 6.86 -9.33 13.56
N ASP A 152 6.06 -10.32 13.93
CA ASP A 152 5.31 -11.13 12.96
C ASP A 152 4.19 -10.28 12.35
N TRP A 153 4.17 -10.17 11.03
CA TRP A 153 3.12 -9.45 10.32
C TRP A 153 1.96 -10.40 9.97
N HIS A 154 0.83 -10.18 10.62
CA HIS A 154 -0.41 -10.90 10.37
C HIS A 154 -1.23 -10.18 9.30
N VAL A 155 -1.14 -10.65 8.05
CA VAL A 155 -1.96 -10.12 6.96
C VAL A 155 -3.36 -10.74 7.06
N ASP A 156 -4.27 -10.00 7.69
CA ASP A 156 -5.58 -10.49 8.10
C ASP A 156 -5.46 -11.87 8.82
N ASP A 157 -6.34 -12.82 8.50
CA ASP A 157 -6.31 -14.20 9.01
C ASP A 157 -5.73 -15.18 7.97
N GLN A 158 -4.91 -14.71 7.01
CA GLN A 158 -4.51 -15.53 5.86
C GLN A 158 -3.04 -15.92 5.86
N ILE A 159 -2.17 -14.94 6.08
CA ILE A 159 -0.73 -15.08 5.92
C ILE A 159 -0.07 -14.48 7.15
N VAL A 160 0.93 -15.19 7.67
CA VAL A 160 1.82 -14.67 8.70
C VAL A 160 3.21 -14.56 8.09
N ILE A 161 3.68 -13.34 7.88
CA ILE A 161 5.05 -13.07 7.46
C ILE A 161 5.90 -12.94 8.72
N LYS A 162 6.97 -13.72 8.79
CA LYS A 162 7.73 -13.87 10.03
C LYS A 162 8.66 -12.70 10.28
N ARG A 163 8.85 -12.38 11.56
CA ARG A 163 9.90 -11.46 12.01
C ARG A 163 11.23 -11.75 11.30
N GLY A 164 11.93 -10.69 10.88
CA GLY A 164 13.19 -10.77 10.15
C GLY A 164 13.04 -10.99 8.63
N THR A 165 11.84 -11.29 8.13
CA THR A 165 11.58 -11.26 6.68
C THR A 165 11.86 -9.87 6.13
N PHE A 166 12.33 -9.80 4.88
CA PHE A 166 12.76 -8.57 4.20
C PHE A 166 14.08 -7.99 4.69
N ALA A 167 14.88 -8.75 5.47
CA ALA A 167 16.22 -8.32 5.81
C ALA A 167 17.09 -8.12 4.55
N LEU A 168 17.98 -7.13 4.57
CA LEU A 168 18.89 -6.91 3.44
C LEU A 168 19.82 -8.11 3.20
N SER A 169 20.09 -8.91 4.22
CA SER A 169 20.88 -10.15 4.11
C SER A 169 20.17 -11.26 3.34
N GLU A 170 18.86 -11.17 3.11
CA GLU A 170 18.10 -12.21 2.42
C GLU A 170 18.50 -12.32 0.94
N PRO A 171 18.45 -13.54 0.36
CA PRO A 171 18.81 -13.75 -1.04
C PRO A 171 18.00 -12.89 -2.02
N LEU A 172 16.72 -12.63 -1.72
CA LEU A 172 15.86 -11.80 -2.56
C LEU A 172 16.34 -10.34 -2.56
N ALA A 173 16.61 -9.77 -1.38
CA ALA A 173 17.12 -8.41 -1.24
C ALA A 173 18.48 -8.25 -1.92
N GLN A 174 19.41 -9.17 -1.68
CA GLN A 174 20.73 -9.19 -2.33
C GLN A 174 20.64 -9.24 -3.86
N ARG A 175 19.68 -10.00 -4.39
CA ARG A 175 19.43 -10.09 -5.82
C ARG A 175 18.86 -8.79 -6.38
N PHE A 176 17.85 -8.21 -5.72
CA PHE A 176 17.27 -6.93 -6.13
C PHE A 176 18.31 -5.82 -6.10
N MET A 177 19.08 -5.69 -5.02
CA MET A 177 20.15 -4.70 -4.92
C MET A 177 21.14 -4.78 -6.09
N ARG A 178 21.58 -5.99 -6.43
CA ARG A 178 22.44 -6.21 -7.61
C ARG A 178 21.75 -5.79 -8.91
N ASP A 179 20.49 -6.16 -9.09
CA ASP A 179 19.75 -5.93 -10.33
C ASP A 179 19.28 -4.48 -10.49
N THR A 180 19.17 -3.73 -9.39
CA THR A 180 18.85 -2.28 -9.37
C THR A 180 20.07 -1.39 -9.19
N GLY A 181 21.26 -1.94 -8.96
CA GLY A 181 22.49 -1.17 -8.75
C GLY A 181 22.61 -0.49 -7.38
N VAL A 182 21.86 -0.95 -6.38
CA VAL A 182 21.99 -0.47 -5.00
C VAL A 182 23.20 -1.14 -4.36
N SER A 183 24.19 -0.34 -3.95
CA SER A 183 25.31 -0.76 -3.08
C SER A 183 25.02 -0.44 -1.62
N LEU A 184 25.79 -1.06 -0.71
CA LEU A 184 25.79 -0.70 0.71
C LEU A 184 27.06 0.08 1.06
N HIS A 185 26.92 1.07 1.93
CA HIS A 185 28.01 1.76 2.61
C HIS A 185 27.70 1.71 4.11
N ASP A 186 28.61 1.15 4.91
CA ASP A 186 28.44 0.97 6.36
C ASP A 186 27.14 0.26 6.77
N GLY A 187 26.69 -0.68 5.94
CA GLY A 187 25.46 -1.45 6.16
C GLY A 187 24.17 -0.69 5.85
N LEU A 188 24.26 0.50 5.25
CA LEU A 188 23.13 1.30 4.76
C LEU A 188 23.08 1.30 3.23
N PRO A 189 21.88 1.32 2.62
CA PRO A 189 21.76 1.53 1.18
C PRO A 189 22.38 2.86 0.73
N ALA A 190 23.13 2.86 -0.38
CA ALA A 190 23.74 4.06 -0.92
C ALA A 190 22.68 5.09 -1.36
N ALA A 191 22.97 6.38 -1.18
CA ALA A 191 22.08 7.47 -1.63
C ALA A 191 21.96 7.57 -3.16
N LEU A 192 22.93 7.03 -3.91
CA LEU A 192 22.98 7.07 -5.38
C LEU A 192 22.82 8.49 -5.95
N GLY A 193 23.46 9.47 -5.31
CA GLY A 193 23.48 10.87 -5.76
C GLY A 193 22.25 11.71 -5.40
N ARG A 194 21.34 11.18 -4.58
CA ARG A 194 20.09 11.84 -4.18
C ARG A 194 20.19 12.43 -2.78
N GLN A 195 19.30 13.38 -2.48
CA GLN A 195 19.19 14.00 -1.16
C GLN A 195 18.43 13.07 -0.21
N VAL A 196 19.03 11.94 0.14
CA VAL A 196 18.45 10.95 1.05
C VAL A 196 19.37 10.68 2.22
N GLN A 197 18.79 10.52 3.40
CA GLN A 197 19.46 10.05 4.59
C GLN A 197 18.75 8.82 5.10
N PHE A 198 19.48 7.71 5.24
CA PHE A 198 18.95 6.49 5.83
C PHE A 198 19.30 6.42 7.31
N ILE A 199 18.29 6.20 8.15
CA ILE A 199 18.40 6.05 9.59
C ILE A 199 18.25 4.57 9.90
N LYS A 200 19.34 3.95 10.37
CA LYS A 200 19.37 2.54 10.75
C LYS A 200 18.81 2.34 12.14
N GLY A 201 17.78 1.51 12.25
CA GLY A 201 17.22 1.05 13.51
C GLY A 201 15.71 0.90 13.44
N SER A 202 15.16 0.36 14.51
CA SER A 202 13.72 0.26 14.69
C SER A 202 13.10 1.67 14.83
N THR A 203 11.90 1.89 14.29
CA THR A 203 11.18 3.17 14.47
C THR A 203 10.89 3.45 15.94
N TYR A 204 10.76 2.40 16.76
CA TYR A 204 10.67 2.46 18.22
C TYR A 204 11.85 3.21 18.86
N ASP A 205 13.05 3.03 18.34
CA ASP A 205 14.28 3.58 18.92
C ASP A 205 14.76 4.84 18.20
N THR A 206 14.34 5.06 16.96
CA THR A 206 14.96 6.06 16.06
C THR A 206 14.11 7.29 15.80
N LEU A 207 12.77 7.18 15.78
CA LEU A 207 11.91 8.32 15.45
C LEU A 207 11.95 9.42 16.53
N ALA A 208 11.80 9.04 17.80
CA ALA A 208 11.75 10.02 18.88
C ALA A 208 13.05 10.84 19.01
N PRO A 209 14.26 10.23 19.02
CA PRO A 209 15.51 11.00 19.00
C PRO A 209 15.66 11.87 17.76
N PHE A 210 15.30 11.36 16.58
CA PHE A 210 15.40 12.11 15.33
C PHE A 210 14.54 13.40 15.34
N LEU A 211 13.32 13.31 15.88
CA LEU A 211 12.40 14.43 16.01
C LEU A 211 12.81 15.38 17.14
N ALA A 212 13.36 14.87 18.24
CA ALA A 212 13.87 15.69 19.34
C ALA A 212 15.02 16.62 18.91
N ASP A 213 15.86 16.18 17.97
CA ASP A 213 16.91 17.00 17.37
C ASP A 213 16.36 18.08 16.41
N ARG A 214 15.06 18.05 16.08
CA ARG A 214 14.39 18.95 15.13
C ARG A 214 13.09 19.51 15.73
N PRO A 215 13.17 20.19 16.88
CA PRO A 215 11.97 20.66 17.57
C PRO A 215 11.22 21.66 16.67
N GLY A 216 9.92 21.42 16.47
CA GLY A 216 9.05 22.30 15.68
C GLY A 216 9.10 22.08 14.17
N ALA A 217 9.99 21.24 13.65
CA ALA A 217 10.08 20.93 12.23
C ALA A 217 8.81 20.20 11.74
N PRO A 218 8.02 20.77 10.81
CA PRO A 218 6.74 20.20 10.43
C PRO A 218 6.91 19.01 9.47
N ILE A 219 6.15 17.94 9.66
CA ILE A 219 6.12 16.80 8.72
C ILE A 219 5.19 17.14 7.56
N ARG A 220 5.76 17.36 6.37
CA ARG A 220 5.00 17.67 5.16
C ARG A 220 4.51 16.41 4.45
N LEU A 221 5.35 15.38 4.40
CA LEU A 221 5.02 14.06 3.85
C LEU A 221 5.43 12.98 4.84
N PHE A 222 4.49 12.07 5.11
CA PHE A 222 4.66 10.93 5.97
C PHE A 222 4.28 9.67 5.20
N HIS A 223 5.26 8.88 4.78
CA HIS A 223 5.02 7.60 4.14
C HIS A 223 5.15 6.47 5.17
N MET A 224 4.09 5.67 5.28
CA MET A 224 3.93 4.54 6.20
C MET A 224 3.94 3.23 5.41
N ASP A 225 4.99 2.44 5.60
CA ASP A 225 5.17 1.10 5.05
C ASP A 225 5.80 0.18 6.12
N LEU A 226 5.20 0.20 7.32
CA LEU A 226 5.66 -0.56 8.49
C LEU A 226 4.90 -1.87 8.70
N ASP A 227 3.90 -2.15 7.85
CA ASP A 227 3.09 -3.36 7.78
C ASP A 227 2.18 -3.67 9.00
N THR A 228 2.74 -3.58 10.22
CA THR A 228 2.10 -4.02 11.47
C THR A 228 1.37 -2.88 12.16
N TYR A 229 0.28 -3.25 12.85
CA TYR A 229 -0.54 -2.29 13.58
C TYR A 229 0.27 -1.53 14.64
N GLU A 230 1.05 -2.26 15.43
CA GLU A 230 1.83 -1.73 16.55
C GLU A 230 2.88 -0.72 16.07
N SER A 231 3.65 -1.09 15.03
CA SER A 231 4.66 -0.20 14.46
C SER A 231 4.03 1.05 13.80
N CYS A 232 2.90 0.88 13.11
CA CYS A 232 2.17 1.99 12.52
C CYS A 232 1.63 2.97 13.58
N LEU A 233 0.97 2.45 14.62
CA LEU A 233 0.43 3.29 15.69
C LEU A 233 1.55 4.01 16.44
N HIS A 234 2.65 3.32 16.76
CA HIS A 234 3.82 3.92 17.38
C HIS A 234 4.38 5.08 16.56
N ALA A 235 4.53 4.91 15.24
CA ALA A 235 5.02 5.95 14.37
C ALA A 235 4.10 7.17 14.31
N LEU A 236 2.78 6.97 14.20
CA LEU A 236 1.79 8.06 14.23
C LEU A 236 1.81 8.82 15.56
N GLU A 237 1.82 8.11 16.69
CA GLU A 237 1.87 8.70 18.03
C GLU A 237 3.17 9.47 18.29
N THR A 238 4.30 8.94 17.82
CA THR A 238 5.61 9.60 17.97
C THR A 238 5.70 10.87 17.12
N CYS A 239 5.07 10.89 15.96
CA CYS A 239 5.11 12.03 15.03
C CYS A 239 4.02 13.08 15.26
N LYS A 240 3.08 12.85 16.19
CA LYS A 240 1.83 13.62 16.31
C LYS A 240 2.02 15.14 16.45
N ASP A 241 3.06 15.57 17.15
CA ASP A 241 3.31 16.98 17.45
C ASP A 241 3.95 17.73 16.27
N HIS A 242 4.43 16.99 15.27
CA HIS A 242 5.01 17.52 14.05
C HIS A 242 4.02 17.56 12.87
N PHE A 243 2.85 16.92 12.97
CA PHE A 243 1.82 17.06 11.94
C PHE A 243 1.23 18.47 11.92
N ILE A 244 0.89 18.96 10.74
CA ILE A 244 0.27 20.26 10.51
C ILE A 244 -0.92 20.11 9.56
N GLU A 245 -1.76 21.14 9.46
CA GLU A 245 -2.72 21.21 8.36
C GLU A 245 -1.97 21.22 7.01
N GLY A 246 -2.42 20.38 6.09
CA GLY A 246 -1.75 20.11 4.82
C GLY A 246 -0.62 19.08 4.91
N SER A 247 -0.39 18.43 6.06
CA SER A 247 0.44 17.22 6.12
C SER A 247 -0.21 16.11 5.29
N ILE A 248 0.59 15.47 4.44
CA ILE A 248 0.14 14.37 3.58
C ILE A 248 0.65 13.06 4.17
N LEU A 249 -0.28 12.16 4.47
CA LEU A 249 0.02 10.80 4.95
C LEU A 249 -0.24 9.84 3.80
N VAL A 250 0.72 8.97 3.51
CA VAL A 250 0.64 7.94 2.49
C VAL A 250 0.87 6.59 3.15
N PHE A 251 -0.04 5.66 2.94
CA PHE A 251 -0.08 4.32 3.52
C PHE A 251 0.10 3.32 2.38
N ASP A 252 1.05 2.38 2.45
CA ASP A 252 1.29 1.44 1.33
C ASP A 252 0.29 0.27 1.34
N GLU A 253 -0.03 -0.26 2.51
CA GLU A 253 -0.90 -1.42 2.74
C GLU A 253 -2.25 -1.05 3.40
N TYR A 254 -2.77 0.15 3.11
CA TYR A 254 -3.96 0.72 3.78
C TYR A 254 -5.22 -0.14 3.75
N LEU A 255 -5.36 -1.09 2.82
CA LEU A 255 -6.54 -1.97 2.76
C LEU A 255 -6.42 -3.25 3.59
N VAL A 256 -5.33 -3.41 4.36
CA VAL A 256 -5.17 -4.46 5.39
C VAL A 256 -5.89 -4.02 6.67
N THR A 257 -6.98 -4.71 7.00
CA THR A 257 -7.96 -4.21 8.00
C THR A 257 -7.49 -4.24 9.44
N ASN A 258 -6.46 -5.03 9.74
CA ASN A 258 -5.87 -5.17 11.06
C ASN A 258 -4.48 -4.52 11.18
N GLY A 259 -4.04 -3.75 10.18
CA GLY A 259 -2.73 -3.08 10.16
C GLY A 259 -2.88 -1.57 10.10
N GLU A 260 -2.33 -0.96 9.05
CA GLU A 260 -2.29 0.49 8.81
C GLU A 260 -3.66 1.19 8.96
N MET A 261 -4.73 0.61 8.41
CA MET A 261 -6.07 1.20 8.49
C MET A 261 -6.55 1.33 9.93
N LEU A 262 -6.30 0.30 10.74
CA LEU A 262 -6.75 0.26 12.13
C LEU A 262 -5.93 1.25 12.96
N ALA A 263 -4.61 1.29 12.77
CA ALA A 263 -3.73 2.25 13.43
C ALA A 263 -4.15 3.69 13.12
N PHE A 264 -4.40 3.99 11.84
CA PHE A 264 -4.89 5.31 11.46
C PHE A 264 -6.28 5.61 12.04
N TYR A 265 -7.22 4.67 11.98
CA TYR A 265 -8.58 4.83 12.52
C TYR A 265 -8.57 5.18 14.01
N GLU A 266 -7.78 4.46 14.81
CA GLU A 266 -7.68 4.73 16.25
C GLU A 266 -7.01 6.08 16.51
N PHE A 267 -5.92 6.38 15.81
CA PHE A 267 -5.21 7.66 15.93
C PHE A 267 -6.10 8.86 15.58
N GLN A 268 -6.75 8.84 14.41
CA GLN A 268 -7.62 9.94 14.00
C GLN A 268 -8.84 10.08 14.91
N SER A 269 -9.37 8.97 15.45
CA SER A 269 -10.51 9.00 16.37
C SER A 269 -10.11 9.58 17.72
N LYS A 270 -8.94 9.19 18.25
CA LYS A 270 -8.40 9.65 19.52
C LYS A 270 -8.20 11.17 19.53
N TYR A 271 -7.67 11.69 18.42
CA TYR A 271 -7.33 13.11 18.29
C TYR A 271 -8.39 13.95 17.59
N GLN A 272 -9.48 13.33 17.12
CA GLN A 272 -10.55 13.99 16.37
C GLN A 272 -9.98 14.76 15.16
N LEU A 273 -9.07 14.13 14.42
CA LEU A 273 -8.48 14.73 13.24
C LEU A 273 -9.54 14.97 12.17
N GLU A 274 -9.46 16.12 11.53
CA GLU A 274 -10.16 16.35 10.27
C GLU A 274 -9.20 16.03 9.12
N TRP A 275 -9.66 15.24 8.16
CA TRP A 275 -8.82 14.75 7.07
C TRP A 275 -9.67 14.41 5.85
N ARG A 276 -9.01 14.27 4.70
CA ARG A 276 -9.64 13.82 3.44
C ARG A 276 -8.76 12.89 2.64
N TYR A 277 -9.35 11.91 1.97
CA TYR A 277 -8.66 11.10 0.97
C TYR A 277 -8.24 11.95 -0.23
N ARG A 278 -7.06 11.63 -0.78
CA ARG A 278 -6.45 12.34 -1.91
C ARG A 278 -6.28 11.44 -3.12
N ALA A 279 -5.63 10.29 -2.93
CA ALA A 279 -5.36 9.34 -3.99
C ALA A 279 -5.44 7.90 -3.49
N TRP A 280 -5.81 7.00 -4.39
CA TRP A 280 -5.75 5.55 -4.21
C TRP A 280 -5.16 4.91 -5.46
N GLY A 281 -4.11 4.12 -5.30
CA GLY A 281 -3.26 3.72 -6.41
C GLY A 281 -2.47 2.44 -6.14
N LEU A 282 -1.40 2.25 -6.90
CA LEU A 282 -0.50 1.09 -6.79
C LEU A 282 0.41 1.22 -5.56
N GLU A 283 0.66 0.10 -4.89
CA GLU A 283 1.65 -0.01 -3.79
C GLU A 283 3.10 0.15 -4.29
N ILE A 284 4.04 0.40 -3.38
CA ILE A 284 5.40 0.80 -3.72
C ILE A 284 6.27 -0.35 -4.22
N TRP A 285 5.91 -1.58 -3.86
CA TRP A 285 6.72 -2.76 -4.19
C TRP A 285 6.96 -2.93 -5.69
N GLU A 286 5.96 -2.62 -6.53
CA GLU A 286 6.08 -2.68 -8.00
C GLU A 286 7.15 -1.70 -8.54
N MET A 287 7.49 -0.63 -7.82
CA MET A 287 8.53 0.33 -8.23
C MET A 287 9.93 -0.27 -8.15
N ASN A 288 10.19 -1.15 -7.18
CA ASN A 288 11.48 -1.83 -7.08
C ASN A 288 11.79 -2.66 -8.33
N ILE A 289 10.77 -3.27 -8.94
CA ILE A 289 10.90 -3.99 -10.21
C ILE A 289 11.26 -3.04 -11.34
N GLU A 290 10.63 -1.86 -11.40
CA GLU A 290 10.93 -0.88 -12.45
C GLU A 290 12.34 -0.31 -12.35
N MET A 291 12.96 -0.36 -11.16
CA MET A 291 14.36 0.04 -10.97
C MET A 291 15.37 -1.03 -11.40
N VAL A 292 14.92 -2.23 -11.79
CA VAL A 292 15.82 -3.27 -12.32
C VAL A 292 16.39 -2.80 -13.66
N ALA A 293 17.72 -2.74 -13.76
CA ALA A 293 18.42 -2.17 -14.91
C ALA A 293 18.14 -2.94 -16.22
N ALA A 294 18.10 -4.27 -16.14
CA ALA A 294 17.86 -5.12 -17.30
C ALA A 294 16.35 -5.29 -17.58
N ARG A 295 15.86 -4.74 -18.68
CA ARG A 295 14.43 -4.80 -19.08
C ARG A 295 13.85 -6.22 -19.13
N TRP A 296 14.62 -7.20 -19.61
CA TRP A 296 14.16 -8.60 -19.66
C TRP A 296 14.01 -9.21 -18.26
N LYS A 297 14.84 -8.79 -17.29
CA LYS A 297 14.72 -9.24 -15.89
C LYS A 297 13.45 -8.69 -15.25
N ARG A 298 13.00 -7.48 -15.60
CA ARG A 298 11.70 -6.94 -15.13
C ARG A 298 10.56 -7.90 -15.45
N ILE A 299 10.52 -8.40 -16.68
CA ILE A 299 9.50 -9.39 -17.12
C ILE A 299 9.59 -10.64 -16.25
N VAL A 300 10.81 -11.15 -15.99
CA VAL A 300 11.01 -12.32 -15.12
C VAL A 300 10.52 -12.04 -13.70
N TYR A 301 10.82 -10.88 -13.13
CA TYR A 301 10.34 -10.49 -11.80
C TYR A 301 8.82 -10.36 -11.75
N TYR A 302 8.18 -9.78 -12.76
CA TYR A 302 6.72 -9.75 -12.85
C TYR A 302 6.13 -11.15 -12.94
N VAL A 303 6.73 -12.05 -13.72
CA VAL A 303 6.29 -13.45 -13.81
C VAL A 303 6.48 -14.16 -12.48
N ILE A 304 7.61 -13.96 -11.79
CA ILE A 304 7.84 -14.51 -10.45
C ILE A 304 6.85 -13.93 -9.45
N LEU A 305 6.58 -12.63 -9.45
CA LEU A 305 5.59 -12.01 -8.57
C LEU A 305 4.21 -12.59 -8.83
N ILE A 306 3.78 -12.67 -10.10
CA ILE A 306 2.50 -13.30 -10.43
C ILE A 306 2.51 -14.74 -9.92
N THR A 307 3.55 -15.51 -10.22
CA THR A 307 3.62 -16.92 -9.81
C THR A 307 3.65 -17.07 -8.30
N ALA A 308 4.40 -16.24 -7.59
CA ALA A 308 4.46 -16.18 -6.13
C ALA A 308 3.13 -15.71 -5.55
N TYR A 309 2.45 -14.72 -6.12
CA TYR A 309 1.10 -14.32 -5.74
C TYR A 309 0.10 -15.48 -5.87
N TRP A 310 0.24 -16.29 -6.93
CA TRP A 310 -0.55 -17.50 -7.12
C TRP A 310 -0.18 -18.63 -6.14
N LEU A 311 1.06 -18.65 -5.61
CA LEU A 311 1.62 -19.74 -4.79
C LEU A 311 1.77 -19.46 -3.28
N VAL A 312 2.06 -18.23 -2.86
CA VAL A 312 2.39 -17.79 -1.48
C VAL A 312 1.19 -17.87 -0.55
N GLY A 313 -0.02 -17.97 -1.09
CA GLY A 313 -1.18 -18.43 -0.33
C GLY A 313 -1.31 -19.96 -0.27
N ASP A 314 -0.27 -20.75 -0.06
CA ASP A 314 -0.30 -22.24 -0.13
C ASP A 314 -0.86 -22.82 -1.45
N GLY A 315 -0.63 -22.17 -2.59
CA GLY A 315 -1.28 -22.53 -3.86
C GLY A 315 -2.78 -22.23 -3.91
N ARG A 316 -3.33 -21.52 -2.92
CA ARG A 316 -4.77 -21.30 -2.77
C ARG A 316 -5.39 -20.43 -3.85
N TYR A 317 -4.71 -19.66 -4.70
CA TYR A 317 -5.46 -18.83 -5.68
C TYR A 317 -6.16 -19.65 -6.78
N ALA A 318 -5.62 -20.81 -7.16
CA ALA A 318 -6.37 -21.78 -7.97
C ALA A 318 -7.46 -22.50 -7.15
N TRP A 319 -7.27 -22.62 -5.84
CA TRP A 319 -8.22 -23.25 -4.92
C TRP A 319 -9.16 -22.28 -4.18
N THR A 320 -9.07 -20.97 -4.41
CA THR A 320 -9.80 -19.96 -3.63
C THR A 320 -11.26 -20.05 -3.98
N ILE A 321 -11.58 -20.39 -5.22
CA ILE A 321 -12.92 -20.76 -5.65
C ILE A 321 -13.52 -21.92 -4.83
N PHE A 322 -12.74 -22.75 -4.14
CA PHE A 322 -13.24 -23.78 -3.23
C PHE A 322 -13.31 -23.31 -1.77
N SER A 323 -12.77 -22.13 -1.45
CA SER A 323 -12.83 -21.57 -0.11
C SER A 323 -14.22 -21.01 0.20
N ARG A 324 -14.64 -21.14 1.47
CA ARG A 324 -15.88 -20.51 1.94
C ARG A 324 -15.82 -18.98 1.83
N ARG A 325 -14.66 -18.37 2.10
CA ARG A 325 -14.48 -16.91 2.07
C ARG A 325 -14.71 -16.34 0.67
N PHE A 326 -14.18 -16.99 -0.36
CA PHE A 326 -14.43 -16.63 -1.76
C PHE A 326 -15.92 -16.55 -2.04
N TRP A 327 -16.67 -17.63 -1.81
CA TRP A 327 -18.11 -17.64 -2.10
C TRP A 327 -18.89 -16.63 -1.27
N ARG A 328 -18.51 -16.42 0.00
CA ARG A 328 -19.17 -15.40 0.83
C ARG A 328 -18.93 -13.98 0.30
N PHE A 329 -17.73 -13.68 -0.21
CA PHE A 329 -17.46 -12.42 -0.89
C PHE A 329 -18.28 -12.32 -2.18
N TRP A 330 -18.16 -13.27 -3.12
CA TRP A 330 -18.82 -13.17 -4.43
C TRP A 330 -20.35 -13.17 -4.36
N LEU A 331 -20.93 -13.83 -3.35
CA LEU A 331 -22.37 -13.84 -3.10
C LEU A 331 -22.85 -12.63 -2.26
N GLY A 332 -21.98 -12.04 -1.44
CA GLY A 332 -22.38 -11.02 -0.45
C GLY A 332 -21.89 -9.60 -0.71
N ALA A 333 -20.80 -9.43 -1.45
CA ALA A 333 -20.19 -8.12 -1.68
C ALA A 333 -21.02 -7.29 -2.66
N PRO A 334 -21.15 -5.96 -2.48
CA PRO A 334 -21.82 -5.07 -3.44
C PRO A 334 -21.28 -5.21 -4.88
N ILE A 335 -22.11 -4.91 -5.88
CA ILE A 335 -21.69 -4.99 -7.30
C ILE A 335 -20.51 -4.04 -7.56
N GLY A 336 -20.53 -2.85 -6.95
CA GLY A 336 -19.42 -1.90 -7.04
C GLY A 336 -18.10 -2.47 -6.52
N ASP A 337 -18.14 -3.31 -5.48
CA ASP A 337 -16.96 -3.97 -4.90
C ASP A 337 -16.42 -5.08 -5.78
N ILE A 338 -17.32 -5.84 -6.42
CA ILE A 338 -16.94 -6.86 -7.39
C ILE A 338 -16.29 -6.23 -8.63
N LEU A 339 -16.92 -5.18 -9.18
CA LEU A 339 -16.37 -4.44 -10.32
C LEU A 339 -15.04 -3.76 -9.97
N PHE A 340 -14.91 -3.27 -8.75
CA PHE A 340 -13.67 -2.73 -8.21
C PHE A 340 -12.58 -3.79 -8.17
N MET A 341 -12.85 -4.99 -7.62
CA MET A 341 -11.91 -6.11 -7.62
C MET A 341 -11.47 -6.50 -9.02
N LEU A 342 -12.43 -6.68 -9.94
CA LEU A 342 -12.15 -7.09 -11.31
C LEU A 342 -11.41 -6.00 -12.10
N GLY A 343 -11.62 -4.73 -11.75
CA GLY A 343 -10.97 -3.56 -12.36
C GLY A 343 -9.65 -3.13 -11.71
N ALA A 344 -9.25 -3.76 -10.61
CA ALA A 344 -7.96 -3.58 -9.96
C ALA A 344 -7.00 -4.66 -10.50
N ALA A 345 -6.26 -4.32 -11.56
CA ALA A 345 -5.05 -5.04 -11.92
C ALA A 345 -3.86 -4.29 -11.29
N GLY A 346 -2.92 -5.04 -10.69
CA GLY A 346 -1.88 -4.52 -9.79
C GLY A 346 -2.40 -4.43 -8.35
N GLN A 347 -1.51 -4.59 -7.36
CA GLN A 347 -1.91 -4.50 -5.96
C GLN A 347 -2.18 -3.03 -5.62
N ARG A 348 -3.48 -2.69 -5.54
CA ARG A 348 -3.94 -1.33 -5.30
C ARG A 348 -4.39 -1.18 -3.87
N LYS A 349 -3.42 -1.00 -2.99
CA LYS A 349 -3.63 -0.85 -1.54
C LYS A 349 -3.20 0.50 -1.03
N SER A 350 -2.25 1.13 -1.72
CA SER A 350 -1.72 2.40 -1.29
C SER A 350 -2.77 3.51 -1.37
N VAL A 351 -2.84 4.30 -0.31
CA VAL A 351 -3.78 5.40 -0.14
C VAL A 351 -3.03 6.60 0.41
N SER A 352 -3.32 7.77 -0.13
CA SER A 352 -2.92 9.03 0.46
C SER A 352 -4.11 9.81 1.00
N LEU A 353 -3.86 10.52 2.10
CA LEU A 353 -4.79 11.43 2.74
C LEU A 353 -4.08 12.70 3.21
N GLU A 354 -4.84 13.76 3.37
CA GLU A 354 -4.38 15.06 3.81
C GLU A 354 -5.07 15.42 5.12
N ILE A 355 -4.30 15.85 6.11
CA ILE A 355 -4.83 16.41 7.36
C ILE A 355 -5.35 17.81 7.05
N THR A 356 -6.63 18.05 7.29
CA THR A 356 -7.30 19.35 7.06
C THR A 356 -7.61 20.09 8.35
N GLY A 357 -7.49 19.42 9.50
CA GLY A 357 -7.65 20.02 10.83
C GLY A 357 -7.07 19.11 11.90
N LEU A 358 -6.43 19.72 12.90
CA LEU A 358 -5.67 19.00 13.93
C LEU A 358 -6.50 18.56 15.13
N GLY A 359 -7.76 18.97 15.22
CA GLY A 359 -8.66 18.59 16.33
C GLY A 359 -8.03 18.86 17.70
N LEU A 360 -7.92 17.81 18.52
CA LEU A 360 -7.34 17.91 19.86
C LEU A 360 -5.82 18.12 19.87
N LEU A 361 -5.10 17.83 18.78
CA LEU A 361 -3.65 18.08 18.72
C LEU A 361 -3.29 19.57 18.72
N ASP A 362 -4.14 20.42 18.15
CA ASP A 362 -3.94 21.88 18.22
C ASP A 362 -4.19 22.40 19.64
N TRP A 363 -5.17 21.83 20.34
CA TRP A 363 -5.47 22.21 21.72
C TRP A 363 -4.32 21.88 22.67
N THR A 364 -3.73 20.69 22.58
CA THR A 364 -2.55 20.32 23.37
C THR A 364 -1.38 21.25 23.09
N ARG A 365 -1.11 21.58 21.82
CA ARG A 365 -0.07 22.54 21.44
C ARG A 365 -0.29 23.94 22.01
N ARG A 366 -1.53 24.43 22.06
CA ARG A 366 -1.85 25.72 22.68
C ARG A 366 -1.66 25.69 24.20
N SER A 367 -2.12 24.63 24.86
CA SER A 367 -1.96 24.47 26.32
C SER A 367 -0.49 24.40 26.75
N ASP A 368 0.37 23.75 25.97
CA ASP A 368 1.81 23.66 26.29
C ASP A 368 2.53 24.99 26.06
N ARG A 369 2.08 25.81 25.08
CA ARG A 369 2.60 27.17 24.86
C ARG A 369 2.16 28.16 25.93
N ASP A 370 0.98 27.99 26.51
CA ASP A 370 0.47 28.88 27.55
C ASP A 370 1.05 28.56 28.96
N ASN A 371 1.62 27.36 29.14
CA ASN A 371 2.18 26.88 30.42
C ASN A 371 3.73 26.85 30.48
N GLY A 372 4.43 27.17 29.40
CA GLY A 372 5.90 27.27 29.33
C GLY A 372 6.37 28.71 29.18
#